data_AF-X1I9Y9-F1
#
_entry.id   AF-X1I9Y9-F1
#
_cell.length_a   1.000
_cell.length_b   1.000
_cell.length_c   1.000
_cell.angle_alpha   90.00
_cell.angle_beta   90.00
_cell.angle_gamma   90.00
#
_symmetry.space_group_name_H-M   'P 1'
#
loop_
_entity.id
_entity.type
_entity.pdbx_description
1 polymer ?
#
loop_
_entity_poly.entity_id
_entity_poly.type
_entity_poly.pdbx_seq_one_letter_code
_entity_poly.pdbx_strand_id
1 'polypeptide(L)'
;MGIQFEAAETLGIRFSPTRGSMSLSKKNGGLPPDSVVQSEDEILKDSQRVIERYHDESDFSMKKIALAPCSPFSVTRDLMIETARLAREYNVRLHTHLAETSDEDDYCFR
;
A
#
# COMPACT_ATOMS: atom_id res chain seq x y z
N MET A 1 0.40 2.29 11.65
CA MET A 1 0.70 3.68 11.21
C MET A 1 0.74 4.68 12.36
N GLY A 2 -0.26 4.76 13.25
CA GLY A 2 -0.24 5.73 14.36
C GLY A 2 1.04 5.76 15.18
N ILE A 3 1.48 4.59 15.69
CA ILE A 3 2.73 4.47 16.47
C ILE A 3 3.96 4.91 15.67
N GLN A 4 4.00 4.66 14.35
CA GLN A 4 5.13 5.05 13.51
C GLN A 4 5.20 6.57 13.31
N PHE A 5 4.04 7.23 13.16
CA PHE A 5 3.99 8.70 13.12
C PHE A 5 4.36 9.33 14.46
N GLU A 6 3.86 8.79 15.57
CA GLU A 6 4.22 9.26 16.92
C GLU A 6 5.74 9.18 17.15
N ALA A 7 6.36 8.07 16.74
CA ALA A 7 7.82 7.91 16.80
C ALA A 7 8.54 8.91 15.90
N ALA A 8 8.08 9.12 14.66
CA ALA A 8 8.67 10.09 13.75
C ALA A 8 8.58 11.53 14.26
N GLU A 9 7.44 11.90 14.84
CA GLU A 9 7.24 13.21 15.49
C GLU A 9 8.16 13.38 16.69
N THR A 10 8.29 12.36 17.54
CA THR A 10 9.21 12.36 18.69
C THR A 10 10.67 12.54 18.27
N LEU A 11 11.06 11.93 17.16
CA LEU A 11 12.42 12.02 16.61
C LEU A 11 12.67 13.30 15.77
N GLY A 12 11.62 14.05 15.45
CA GLY A 12 11.72 15.25 14.60
C GLY A 12 12.08 14.96 13.14
N ILE A 13 11.78 13.76 12.63
CA ILE A 13 12.13 13.34 11.25
C ILE A 13 10.96 13.52 10.28
N ARG A 14 11.26 13.84 9.02
CA ARG A 14 10.28 13.81 7.93
C ARG A 14 9.94 12.36 7.65
N PHE A 15 8.64 12.03 7.61
CA PHE A 15 8.21 10.65 7.48
C PHE A 15 7.17 10.49 6.37
N SER A 16 7.44 9.56 5.46
CA SER A 16 6.58 9.26 4.32
C SER A 16 6.32 7.76 4.17
N PRO A 17 5.61 7.13 5.11
CA PRO A 17 5.37 5.69 5.10
C PRO A 17 4.34 5.30 4.04
N THR A 18 4.41 4.03 3.65
CA THR A 18 3.44 3.39 2.78
C THR A 18 2.45 2.53 3.56
N ARG A 19 1.15 2.63 3.25
CA ARG A 19 0.15 1.64 3.70
C ARG A 19 0.26 0.41 2.80
N GLY A 20 0.97 -0.61 3.28
CA GLY A 20 1.15 -1.89 2.60
C GLY A 20 -0.14 -2.72 2.50
N SER A 21 -0.29 -3.57 1.49
CA SER A 21 -1.43 -4.51 1.41
C SER A 21 -1.08 -5.82 0.71
N MET A 22 -1.77 -6.90 1.09
CA MET A 22 -1.73 -8.23 0.48
C MET A 22 -3.16 -8.78 0.44
N SER A 23 -3.62 -9.24 -0.73
CA SER A 23 -4.99 -9.74 -0.92
C SER A 23 -5.07 -11.10 -1.62
N LEU A 24 -3.96 -11.59 -2.18
CA LEU A 24 -3.93 -12.84 -2.93
C LEU A 24 -3.07 -13.87 -2.18
N SER A 25 -3.69 -14.78 -1.44
CA SER A 25 -2.97 -15.75 -0.62
C SER A 25 -2.58 -17.02 -1.39
N LYS A 26 -1.74 -17.87 -0.77
CA LYS A 26 -1.31 -19.16 -1.33
C LYS A 26 -2.46 -20.06 -1.77
N LYS A 27 -3.55 -20.18 -1.00
CA LYS A 27 -4.70 -21.01 -1.39
C LYS A 27 -5.40 -20.49 -2.65
N ASN A 28 -5.26 -19.20 -2.94
CA ASN A 28 -5.89 -18.50 -4.06
C ASN A 28 -4.90 -18.26 -5.21
N GLY A 29 -3.71 -18.89 -5.19
CA GLY A 29 -2.71 -18.80 -6.24
C GLY A 29 -1.70 -17.65 -6.10
N GLY A 30 -1.67 -16.95 -4.97
CA GLY A 30 -0.66 -15.93 -4.68
C GLY A 30 0.50 -16.44 -3.81
N LEU A 31 1.35 -15.52 -3.37
CA LEU A 31 2.52 -15.83 -2.52
C LEU A 31 2.27 -15.77 -1.00
N PRO A 32 1.56 -14.77 -0.42
CA PRO A 32 1.47 -14.62 1.03
C PRO A 32 0.66 -15.71 1.73
N PRO A 33 0.98 -16.05 3.00
CA PRO A 33 0.13 -16.87 3.85
C PRO A 33 -1.28 -16.28 4.00
N ASP A 34 -2.29 -17.14 4.16
CA ASP A 34 -3.68 -16.73 4.40
C ASP A 34 -3.86 -15.83 5.63
N SER A 35 -3.01 -15.99 6.64
CA SER A 35 -3.09 -15.23 7.89
C SER A 35 -2.70 -13.76 7.76
N VAL A 36 -2.08 -13.36 6.64
CA VAL A 36 -1.58 -12.00 6.43
C VAL A 36 -2.27 -11.28 5.27
N VAL A 37 -3.20 -11.93 4.57
CA VAL A 37 -4.02 -11.26 3.57
C VAL A 37 -5.26 -10.64 4.20
N GLN A 38 -5.77 -9.61 3.56
CA GLN A 38 -7.01 -8.93 3.91
C GLN A 38 -7.93 -8.90 2.68
N SER A 39 -9.23 -8.72 2.90
CA SER A 39 -10.14 -8.45 1.78
C SER A 39 -9.85 -7.09 1.16
N GLU A 40 -10.20 -6.92 -0.12
CA GLU A 40 -10.01 -5.65 -0.84
C GLU A 40 -10.76 -4.50 -0.16
N ASP A 41 -12.00 -4.75 0.29
CA ASP A 41 -12.80 -3.78 1.02
C ASP A 41 -12.12 -3.30 2.31
N GLU A 42 -11.55 -4.22 3.10
CA GLU A 42 -10.82 -3.88 4.32
C GLU A 42 -9.58 -3.04 3.99
N ILE A 43 -8.86 -3.40 2.92
CA ILE A 43 -7.66 -2.69 2.47
C ILE A 43 -8.01 -1.27 2.03
N LEU A 44 -9.03 -1.10 1.19
CA LEU A 44 -9.42 0.20 0.64
C LEU A 44 -9.98 1.12 1.74
N LYS A 45 -10.87 0.60 2.61
CA LYS A 45 -11.41 1.36 3.75
C LYS A 45 -10.31 1.81 4.69
N ASP A 46 -9.35 0.94 5.00
CA ASP A 46 -8.24 1.28 5.88
C ASP A 46 -7.24 2.24 5.21
N SER A 47 -7.01 2.09 3.91
CA SER A 47 -6.18 3.02 3.11
C SER A 47 -6.76 4.43 3.15
N GLN A 48 -8.06 4.57 2.90
CA GLN A 48 -8.78 5.84 3.01
C GLN A 48 -8.66 6.43 4.41
N ARG A 49 -8.98 5.63 5.45
CA ARG A 49 -8.89 6.05 6.86
C ARG A 49 -7.49 6.55 7.23
N VAL A 50 -6.44 5.91 6.71
CA VAL A 50 -5.05 6.31 6.94
C VAL A 50 -4.73 7.63 6.25
N ILE A 51 -5.15 7.79 4.99
CA ILE A 51 -4.94 9.03 4.24
C ILE A 51 -5.60 10.20 4.98
N GLU A 52 -6.90 10.08 5.25
CA GLU A 52 -7.71 11.12 5.91
C GLU A 52 -7.16 11.53 7.28
N ARG A 53 -6.51 10.59 7.99
CA ARG A 53 -5.99 10.84 9.33
C ARG A 53 -4.57 11.39 9.36
N TYR A 54 -3.72 11.03 8.40
CA TYR A 54 -2.28 11.25 8.51
C TYR A 54 -1.63 11.94 7.30
N HIS A 55 -2.28 11.97 6.14
CA HIS A 55 -1.74 12.66 4.98
C HIS A 55 -1.91 14.18 5.13
N ASP A 56 -0.85 14.93 4.92
CA ASP A 56 -0.87 16.38 4.82
C ASP A 56 -0.20 16.79 3.51
N GLU A 57 -1.00 17.34 2.60
CA GLU A 57 -0.57 17.67 1.24
C GLU A 57 0.25 18.97 1.19
N SER A 58 0.26 19.77 2.26
CA SER A 58 0.92 21.07 2.29
C SER A 58 2.40 21.00 1.91
N ASP A 59 2.88 22.12 1.38
CA ASP A 59 4.29 22.29 1.08
C ASP A 59 5.12 22.10 2.34
N PHE A 60 6.24 21.40 2.21
CA PHE A 60 7.15 21.07 3.30
C PHE A 60 6.56 20.18 4.41
N SER A 61 5.35 19.62 4.27
CA SER A 61 4.75 18.75 5.29
C SER A 61 5.65 17.59 5.72
N MET A 62 5.78 17.41 7.03
CA MET A 62 6.57 16.34 7.65
C MET A 62 5.87 14.98 7.62
N LYS A 63 4.61 14.92 7.16
CA LYS A 63 3.77 13.70 7.19
C LYS A 63 3.06 13.50 5.86
N LYS A 64 3.53 12.54 5.07
CA LYS A 64 2.88 12.16 3.80
C LYS A 64 2.63 10.67 3.74
N ILE A 65 1.46 10.27 3.26
CA ILE A 65 1.10 8.88 3.02
C ILE A 65 1.28 8.55 1.54
N ALA A 66 1.74 7.33 1.27
CA ALA A 66 1.57 6.65 -0.02
C ALA A 66 0.84 5.31 0.19
N LEU A 67 0.18 4.82 -0.86
CA LEU A 67 -0.44 3.48 -0.86
C LEU A 67 0.50 2.48 -1.53
N ALA A 68 0.60 1.28 -0.96
CA ALA A 68 1.51 0.25 -1.48
C ALA A 68 0.88 -1.15 -1.55
N PRO A 69 0.18 -1.49 -2.64
CA PRO A 69 -0.11 -2.89 -2.92
C PRO A 69 1.22 -3.63 -3.12
N CYS A 70 1.43 -4.75 -2.41
CA CYS A 70 2.76 -5.35 -2.22
C CYS A 70 3.49 -5.66 -3.53
N SER A 71 2.93 -6.54 -4.37
CA SER A 71 3.49 -6.91 -5.67
C SER A 71 2.41 -7.56 -6.56
N PRO A 72 2.59 -7.68 -7.88
CA PRO A 72 1.59 -8.21 -8.82
C PRO A 72 1.03 -9.61 -8.47
N PHE A 73 1.82 -10.47 -7.81
CA PHE A 73 1.41 -11.82 -7.39
C PHE A 73 1.02 -11.92 -5.90
N SER A 74 1.14 -10.85 -5.13
CA SER A 74 0.75 -10.80 -3.70
C SER A 74 -0.59 -10.07 -3.47
N VAL A 75 -1.08 -9.39 -4.51
CA VAL A 75 -2.38 -8.75 -4.55
C VAL A 75 -3.11 -9.15 -5.83
N THR A 76 -4.43 -8.97 -5.83
CA THR A 76 -5.26 -9.08 -7.02
C THR A 76 -5.02 -7.87 -7.95
N ARG A 77 -5.26 -8.08 -9.25
CA ARG A 77 -5.22 -6.99 -10.26
C ARG A 77 -6.24 -5.89 -9.93
N ASP A 78 -7.44 -6.27 -9.53
CA ASP A 78 -8.52 -5.34 -9.22
C ASP A 78 -8.13 -4.44 -8.04
N LEU A 79 -7.50 -5.00 -7.00
CA LEU A 79 -6.97 -4.20 -5.90
C LEU A 79 -5.93 -3.18 -6.36
N MET A 80 -5.03 -3.52 -7.29
CA MET A 80 -4.06 -2.54 -7.82
C MET A 80 -4.76 -1.39 -8.54
N ILE A 81 -5.80 -1.69 -9.33
CA ILE A 81 -6.59 -0.69 -10.06
C ILE A 81 -7.33 0.23 -9.08
N GLU A 82 -8.00 -0.34 -8.08
CA GLU A 82 -8.77 0.42 -7.10
C GLU A 82 -7.86 1.22 -6.16
N THR A 83 -6.71 0.67 -5.77
CA THR A 83 -5.70 1.42 -5.01
C THR A 83 -5.21 2.62 -5.82
N ALA A 84 -5.02 2.48 -7.13
CA ALA A 84 -4.64 3.58 -7.99
C ALA A 84 -5.76 4.62 -8.18
N ARG A 85 -7.04 4.20 -8.20
CA ARG A 85 -8.19 5.11 -8.18
C ARG A 85 -8.22 5.93 -6.89
N LEU A 86 -8.17 5.26 -5.75
CA LEU A 86 -8.16 5.91 -4.44
C LEU A 86 -6.98 6.86 -4.28
N ALA A 87 -5.79 6.46 -4.74
CA ALA A 87 -4.60 7.30 -4.70
C ALA A 87 -4.78 8.61 -5.50
N ARG A 88 -5.42 8.54 -6.68
CA ARG A 88 -5.74 9.73 -7.49
C ARG A 88 -6.79 10.61 -6.84
N GLU A 89 -7.82 10.02 -6.25
CA GLU A 89 -8.90 10.76 -5.57
C GLU A 89 -8.36 11.62 -4.42
N TYR A 90 -7.44 11.07 -3.63
CA TYR A 90 -6.83 11.75 -2.50
C TYR A 90 -5.47 12.40 -2.80
N ASN A 91 -5.04 12.44 -4.07
CA ASN A 91 -3.77 13.03 -4.49
C ASN A 91 -2.53 12.47 -3.75
N VAL A 92 -2.53 11.16 -3.43
CA VAL A 92 -1.39 10.47 -2.78
C VAL A 92 -0.58 9.65 -3.78
N ARG A 93 0.67 9.33 -3.41
CA ARG A 93 1.59 8.55 -4.26
C ARG A 93 1.31 7.04 -4.16
N LEU A 94 1.82 6.31 -5.14
CA LEU A 94 1.83 4.85 -5.18
C LEU A 94 3.26 4.31 -5.07
N HIS A 95 3.39 3.13 -4.47
CA HIS A 95 4.63 2.36 -4.40
C HIS A 95 4.32 0.86 -4.53
N THR A 96 5.19 0.06 -5.12
CA THR A 96 5.02 -1.39 -5.22
C THR A 96 6.38 -2.03 -5.51
N HIS A 97 6.49 -3.33 -5.23
CA HIS A 97 7.63 -4.13 -5.64
C HIS A 97 7.41 -4.59 -7.10
N LEU A 98 8.49 -4.68 -7.88
CA LEU A 98 8.45 -5.10 -9.28
C LEU A 98 9.83 -5.58 -9.72
N ALA A 99 9.85 -6.63 -10.55
CA ALA A 99 11.05 -7.21 -11.17
C ALA A 99 12.11 -7.67 -10.16
N GLU A 100 11.69 -8.32 -9.07
CA GLU A 100 12.57 -8.94 -8.08
C GLU A 100 13.07 -10.32 -8.53
N THR A 101 12.27 -11.05 -9.31
CA THR A 101 12.57 -12.42 -9.75
C THR A 101 12.05 -12.68 -11.17
N SER A 102 12.62 -13.66 -11.88
CA SER A 102 12.15 -14.05 -13.21
C SER A 102 10.69 -14.51 -13.23
N ASP A 103 10.24 -15.17 -12.15
CA ASP A 103 8.86 -15.65 -12.03
C ASP A 103 7.87 -14.47 -11.93
N GLU A 104 8.29 -13.36 -11.33
CA GLU A 104 7.51 -12.11 -11.30
C GLU A 104 7.37 -11.49 -12.68
N ASP A 105 8.46 -11.45 -13.44
CA ASP A 105 8.46 -10.92 -14.81
C ASP A 105 7.51 -11.76 -15.68
N ASP A 106 7.64 -13.08 -15.62
CA ASP A 106 6.78 -14.02 -16.36
C ASP A 106 5.30 -13.93 -15.96
N TYR A 107 5.00 -13.58 -14.70
CA TYR A 107 3.64 -13.33 -14.25
C TYR A 107 3.08 -12.05 -14.88
N CYS A 108 3.87 -10.99 -14.98
CA CYS A 108 3.43 -9.69 -15.51
C CYS A 108 3.19 -9.68 -17.03
N PHE A 109 3.76 -10.64 -17.78
CA PHE A 109 3.51 -10.80 -19.22
C PHE A 109 2.19 -11.52 -19.54
N ARG A 110 1.49 -12.07 -18.55
CA ARG A 110 0.23 -12.82 -18.73
C ARG A 110 -0.99 -11.90 -18.67
#